data_AF-O35443-F1
#
_entry.id   AF-O35443-F1
#
_cell.length_a   1.000
_cell.length_b   1.000
_cell.length_c   1.000
_cell.angle_alpha   90.00
_cell.angle_beta   90.00
_cell.angle_gamma   90.00
#
_symmetry.space_group_name_H-M   'P 1'
#
loop_
_entity.id
_entity.type
_entity.pdbx_description
1 polymer ?
#
loop_
_entity_poly.entity_id
_entity_poly.type
_entity_poly.pdbx_seq_one_letter_code
_entity_poly.pdbx_strand_id
1 'polypeptide(L)'
;MEAERPQEEDGEQTELLLDLVAEAQSRRLEEQRATFHTPEAPPNLAPAPPRLLEDKEQLYSTILSHQCQRIEAQRSDPPLPPGGQELLELLLRVQGGGRMEEQRSRPPTHTC
;
A
#
# COMPACT_ATOMS: atom_id res chain seq x y z
N MET A 1 -41.42 35.28 -17.76
CA MET A 1 -40.47 34.23 -18.20
C MET A 1 -39.12 34.72 -17.74
N GLU A 2 -38.76 34.40 -16.50
CA GLU A 2 -37.42 34.66 -15.97
C GLU A 2 -36.86 33.27 -15.62
N ALA A 3 -35.79 32.89 -16.31
CA ALA A 3 -35.07 31.66 -16.07
C ALA A 3 -34.01 31.96 -15.01
N GLU A 4 -34.23 31.44 -13.81
CA GLU A 4 -33.27 31.47 -12.70
C GLU A 4 -32.09 30.55 -13.05
N ARG A 5 -30.89 31.13 -13.23
CA ARG A 5 -29.65 30.35 -13.45
C ARG A 5 -29.21 29.73 -12.12
N PRO A 6 -28.89 28.43 -12.06
CA PRO A 6 -28.42 27.83 -10.82
C PRO A 6 -26.93 28.14 -10.59
N GLN A 7 -26.66 28.71 -9.42
CA GLN A 7 -25.45 28.62 -8.57
C GLN A 7 -24.15 28.10 -9.23
N GLU A 8 -23.32 28.98 -9.82
CA GLU A 8 -21.92 28.68 -10.18
C GLU A 8 -20.92 28.93 -9.02
N GLU A 9 -21.30 29.73 -8.02
CA GLU A 9 -20.43 30.17 -6.91
C GLU A 9 -20.03 29.03 -5.94
N ASP A 10 -20.86 27.99 -5.80
CA ASP A 10 -20.59 26.85 -4.89
C ASP A 10 -19.46 25.94 -5.43
N GLY A 11 -19.35 25.86 -6.76
CA GLY A 11 -18.26 25.15 -7.43
C GLY A 11 -16.92 25.83 -7.21
N GLU A 12 -16.86 27.16 -7.33
CA GLU A 12 -15.60 27.91 -7.18
C GLU A 12 -15.01 27.81 -5.76
N GLN A 13 -15.87 27.81 -4.74
CA GLN A 13 -15.42 27.60 -3.34
C GLN A 13 -14.92 26.18 -3.12
N THR A 14 -15.54 25.21 -3.78
CA THR A 14 -15.13 23.80 -3.71
C THR A 14 -13.78 23.58 -4.38
N GLU A 15 -13.55 24.15 -5.56
CA GLU A 15 -12.26 24.08 -6.26
C GLU A 15 -11.13 24.71 -5.43
N LEU A 16 -11.37 25.87 -4.81
CA LEU A 16 -10.38 26.52 -3.94
C LEU A 16 -10.00 25.65 -2.73
N LEU A 17 -10.98 24.96 -2.13
CA LEU A 17 -10.75 24.03 -1.03
C LEU A 17 -9.94 22.82 -1.51
N LEU A 18 -10.27 22.26 -2.67
CA LEU A 18 -9.56 21.11 -3.25
C LEU A 18 -8.11 21.46 -3.58
N ASP A 19 -7.85 22.64 -4.12
CA ASP A 19 -6.50 23.13 -4.38
C ASP A 19 -5.68 23.28 -3.09
N LEU A 20 -6.28 23.86 -2.05
CA LEU A 20 -5.61 23.99 -0.74
C LEU A 20 -5.27 22.63 -0.14
N VAL A 21 -6.19 21.66 -0.25
CA VAL A 21 -5.97 20.29 0.23
C VAL A 21 -4.88 19.61 -0.59
N ALA A 22 -4.90 19.75 -1.92
CA ALA A 22 -3.89 19.18 -2.81
C ALA A 22 -2.50 19.73 -2.50
N GLU A 23 -2.37 21.03 -2.26
CA GLU A 23 -1.10 21.67 -1.91
C GLU A 23 -0.59 21.20 -0.54
N ALA A 24 -1.46 21.16 0.47
CA ALA A 24 -1.11 20.68 1.80
C ALA A 24 -0.67 19.21 1.81
N GLN A 25 -1.39 18.35 1.08
CA GLN A 25 -1.08 16.93 0.99
C GLN A 25 0.19 16.67 0.17
N SER A 26 0.41 17.42 -0.92
CA SER A 26 1.61 17.30 -1.75
C SER A 26 2.88 17.64 -0.97
N ARG A 27 2.86 18.73 -0.17
CA ARG A 27 3.99 19.10 0.70
C ARG A 27 4.33 17.98 1.70
N ARG A 28 3.32 17.45 2.38
CA ARG A 28 3.51 16.36 3.35
C ARG A 28 4.09 15.10 2.70
N LEU A 29 3.65 14.77 1.50
CA LEU A 29 4.17 13.61 0.77
C LEU A 29 5.63 13.83 0.36
N GLU A 30 5.98 15.00 -0.14
CA GLU A 30 7.35 15.33 -0.55
C GLU A 30 8.32 15.32 0.63
N GLU A 31 7.91 15.85 1.79
CA GLU A 31 8.69 15.78 3.04
C GLU A 31 8.95 14.34 3.52
N GLN A 32 8.05 13.40 3.19
CA GLN A 32 8.18 11.99 3.54
C GLN A 32 8.83 11.14 2.44
N ARG A 33 9.20 11.72 1.29
CA ARG A 33 9.91 10.98 0.25
C ARG A 33 11.33 10.70 0.69
N ALA A 34 11.66 9.41 0.77
CA ALA A 34 13.04 8.98 0.91
C ALA A 34 13.82 9.33 -0.36
N THR A 35 14.93 10.05 -0.20
CA THR A 35 15.89 10.23 -1.30
C THR A 35 16.77 8.99 -1.36
N PHE A 36 16.55 8.15 -2.38
CA PHE A 36 17.39 6.99 -2.61
C PHE A 36 18.64 7.43 -3.37
N HIS A 37 19.75 7.54 -2.66
CA HIS A 37 21.05 7.62 -3.30
C HIS A 37 21.45 6.21 -3.75
N THR A 38 21.61 6.02 -5.06
CA THR A 38 22.28 4.82 -5.57
C THR A 38 23.72 4.83 -5.05
N PRO A 39 24.16 3.82 -4.28
CA PRO A 39 25.55 3.75 -3.86
C PRO A 39 26.42 3.71 -5.10
N GLU A 40 27.36 4.65 -5.22
CA GLU A 40 28.35 4.57 -6.29
C GLU A 40 29.20 3.33 -6.03
N ALA A 41 29.08 2.32 -6.89
CA ALA A 41 29.88 1.12 -6.78
C ALA A 41 31.35 1.53 -6.97
N PRO A 42 32.25 1.22 -6.02
CA PRO A 42 33.65 1.58 -6.17
C PRO A 42 34.20 0.97 -7.47
N PRO A 43 35.01 1.71 -8.24
CA PRO A 43 35.39 1.35 -9.62
C PRO A 43 36.27 0.09 -9.74
N ASN A 44 36.49 -0.65 -8.65
CA ASN A 44 37.42 -1.78 -8.59
C ASN A 44 36.98 -2.90 -7.64
N LEU A 45 35.68 -3.22 -7.58
CA LEU A 45 35.27 -4.51 -7.03
C LEU A 45 35.40 -5.56 -8.13
N ALA A 46 36.52 -6.27 -8.14
CA ALA A 46 36.59 -7.54 -8.84
C ALA A 46 35.38 -8.39 -8.41
N PRO A 47 34.68 -9.05 -9.34
CA PRO A 47 33.55 -9.90 -9.01
C PRO A 47 33.95 -10.87 -7.91
N ALA A 48 33.17 -10.90 -6.82
CA ALA A 48 33.42 -11.84 -5.74
C ALA A 48 33.46 -13.27 -6.31
N PRO A 49 34.37 -14.13 -5.85
CA PRO A 49 34.40 -15.52 -6.28
C PRO A 49 33.01 -16.14 -6.09
N PRO A 50 32.51 -16.94 -7.05
CA PRO A 50 31.14 -17.48 -7.02
C PRO A 50 30.81 -18.22 -5.71
N ARG A 51 31.79 -18.92 -5.13
CA ARG A 51 31.65 -19.58 -3.81
C ARG A 51 31.31 -18.61 -2.67
N LEU A 52 31.88 -17.40 -2.68
CA LEU A 52 31.64 -16.41 -1.63
C LEU A 52 30.25 -15.77 -1.78
N LEU A 53 29.75 -15.65 -3.02
CA LEU A 53 28.36 -15.26 -3.28
C LEU A 53 27.38 -16.32 -2.79
N GLU A 54 27.64 -17.59 -3.09
CA GLU A 54 26.81 -18.72 -2.64
C GLU A 54 26.77 -18.82 -1.11
N ASP A 55 27.91 -18.70 -0.43
CA ASP A 55 27.97 -18.68 1.04
C ASP A 55 27.18 -17.50 1.64
N LYS A 56 27.21 -16.34 0.99
CA LYS A 56 26.42 -15.17 1.41
C LYS A 56 24.92 -15.39 1.25
N GLU A 57 24.50 -15.99 0.14
CA GLU A 57 23.10 -16.33 -0.11
C GLU A 57 22.59 -17.37 0.89
N GLN A 58 23.41 -18.39 1.19
CA GLN A 58 23.11 -19.40 2.21
C GLN A 58 22.98 -18.78 3.61
N LEU A 59 23.91 -17.89 3.98
CA LEU A 59 23.85 -17.18 5.26
C LEU A 59 22.60 -16.29 5.34
N TYR A 60 22.28 -15.56 4.27
CA TYR A 60 21.06 -14.73 4.20
C TYR A 60 19.79 -15.57 4.37
N SER A 61 19.69 -16.69 3.65
CA SER A 61 18.57 -17.63 3.76
C SER A 61 18.44 -18.21 5.18
N THR A 62 19.57 -18.56 5.80
CA THR A 62 19.60 -19.09 7.17
C THR A 62 19.13 -18.04 8.18
N ILE A 63 19.60 -16.80 8.06
CA ILE A 63 19.18 -15.70 8.92
C ILE A 63 17.68 -15.43 8.76
N LEU A 64 17.21 -15.32 7.52
CA LEU A 64 15.82 -15.01 7.22
C LEU A 64 14.88 -16.11 7.73
N SER A 65 15.19 -17.38 7.44
CA SER A 65 14.39 -18.52 7.89
C SER A 65 14.29 -18.59 9.41
N HIS A 66 15.41 -18.42 10.12
CA HIS A 66 15.41 -18.44 11.58
C HIS A 66 14.62 -17.27 12.18
N GLN A 67 14.70 -16.07 11.59
CA GLN A 67 13.90 -14.93 12.04
C GLN A 67 12.40 -15.15 11.80
N CYS A 68 12.02 -15.60 10.60
CA CYS A 68 10.63 -15.93 10.28
C CYS A 68 10.08 -16.98 11.26
N GLN A 69 10.85 -18.03 11.54
CA GLN A 69 10.42 -19.10 12.45
C GLN A 69 10.19 -18.60 13.88
N ARG A 70 11.05 -17.70 14.38
CA ARG A 70 10.86 -17.09 15.71
C ARG A 70 9.67 -16.15 15.77
N ILE A 71 9.44 -15.37 14.71
CA ILE A 71 8.28 -14.48 14.61
C ILE A 71 7.00 -15.31 14.55
N GLU A 72 6.97 -16.39 13.77
CA GLU A 72 5.84 -17.30 13.67
C GLU A 72 5.58 -18.01 15.01
N ALA A 73 6.62 -18.44 15.73
CA ALA A 73 6.48 -19.03 17.06
C ALA A 73 5.93 -18.05 18.11
N GLN A 74 5.99 -16.74 17.85
CA GLN A 74 5.42 -15.69 18.69
C GLN A 74 4.07 -15.19 18.16
N ARG A 75 3.58 -15.68 17.01
CA ARG A 75 2.20 -15.43 16.60
C ARG A 75 1.27 -16.23 17.48
N SER A 76 0.45 -15.53 18.23
CA SER A 76 -0.76 -16.10 18.83
C SER A 76 -1.94 -15.73 17.95
N ASP A 77 -2.84 -16.70 17.73
CA ASP A 77 -4.18 -16.34 17.30
C ASP A 77 -4.81 -15.45 18.37
N PRO A 78 -5.48 -14.34 17.99
CA PRO A 78 -6.20 -13.54 18.96
C PRO A 78 -7.22 -14.43 19.67
N PRO A 79 -7.37 -14.35 21.00
CA PRO A 79 -8.38 -15.14 21.68
C PRO A 79 -9.76 -14.74 21.13
N LEU A 80 -10.41 -15.68 20.43
CA LEU A 80 -11.76 -15.46 19.93
C LEU A 80 -12.77 -15.72 21.06
N PRO A 81 -13.82 -14.90 21.18
CA PRO A 81 -14.93 -15.21 22.08
C PRO A 81 -15.62 -16.51 21.65
N PRO A 82 -16.39 -17.18 22.52
CA PRO A 82 -17.22 -18.31 22.12
C PRO A 82 -18.12 -17.93 20.93
N GLY A 83 -18.05 -18.69 19.83
CA GLY A 83 -18.75 -18.36 18.57
C GLY A 83 -18.00 -17.40 17.62
N GLY A 84 -16.81 -16.93 18.00
CA GLY A 84 -16.05 -15.95 17.22
C GLY A 84 -15.47 -16.50 15.93
N GLN A 85 -15.19 -17.80 15.87
CA GLN A 85 -14.59 -18.44 14.70
C GLN A 85 -15.61 -18.58 13.57
N GLU A 86 -16.83 -18.99 13.89
CA GLU A 86 -17.95 -19.05 12.97
C GLU A 86 -18.34 -17.65 12.47
N LEU A 87 -18.29 -16.64 13.35
CA LEU A 87 -18.52 -15.25 12.98
C LEU A 87 -17.43 -14.73 12.02
N LEU A 88 -16.15 -15.00 12.29
CA LEU A 88 -15.03 -14.61 11.43
C LEU A 88 -15.14 -15.28 10.06
N GLU A 89 -15.41 -16.57 10.00
CA GLU A 89 -15.65 -17.29 8.74
C GLU A 89 -16.84 -16.75 7.96
N LEU A 90 -17.95 -16.45 8.65
CA LEU A 90 -19.12 -15.82 8.04
C LEU A 90 -18.77 -14.44 7.49
N LEU A 91 -18.04 -13.61 8.24
CA LEU A 91 -17.61 -12.27 7.82
C LEU A 91 -16.75 -12.36 6.57
N LEU A 92 -15.75 -13.24 6.56
CA LEU A 92 -14.85 -13.44 5.42
C LEU A 92 -15.62 -13.92 4.18
N ARG A 93 -16.58 -14.84 4.36
CA ARG A 93 -17.43 -15.32 3.27
C ARG A 93 -18.35 -14.23 2.72
N VAL A 94 -18.97 -13.44 3.59
CA VAL A 94 -19.89 -12.36 3.21
C VAL A 94 -19.14 -11.18 2.59
N GLN A 95 -17.94 -10.84 3.09
CA GLN A 95 -17.08 -9.79 2.54
C GLN A 95 -16.38 -10.21 1.24
N GLY A 96 -15.98 -11.48 1.12
CA GLY A 96 -15.37 -12.05 -0.09
C GLY A 96 -16.35 -12.32 -1.24
N GLY A 97 -17.66 -12.24 -0.98
CA GLY A 97 -18.73 -12.48 -1.96
C GLY A 97 -19.00 -11.33 -2.94
N GLY A 98 -17.96 -10.69 -3.49
CA GLY A 98 -18.10 -9.80 -4.65
C GLY A 98 -18.54 -8.36 -4.39
N ARG A 99 -19.10 -8.01 -3.22
CA ARG A 99 -19.60 -6.65 -2.93
C ARG A 99 -18.59 -5.52 -3.15
N MET A 100 -17.31 -5.81 -2.88
CA MET A 100 -16.23 -4.86 -3.12
C MET A 100 -15.96 -4.67 -4.61
N GLU A 101 -16.03 -5.74 -5.40
CA GLU A 101 -15.87 -5.70 -6.86
C GLU A 101 -17.08 -5.06 -7.54
N GLU A 102 -18.28 -5.27 -7.00
CA GLU A 102 -19.53 -4.66 -7.46
C GLU A 102 -19.56 -3.14 -7.25
N GLN A 103 -18.91 -2.65 -6.19
CA GLN A 103 -18.74 -1.21 -5.93
C GLN A 103 -17.48 -0.63 -6.57
N ARG A 104 -16.69 -1.45 -7.26
CA ARG A 104 -15.47 -0.98 -7.92
C ARG A 104 -15.85 -0.22 -9.19
N SER A 105 -15.65 1.09 -9.20
CA SER A 105 -15.87 1.91 -10.39
C SER A 105 -14.94 1.46 -11.51
N ARG A 106 -15.50 1.20 -12.71
CA ARG A 106 -14.66 1.01 -13.90
C ARG A 106 -14.10 2.36 -14.34
N PRO A 107 -12.80 2.44 -14.68
CA PRO A 107 -12.25 3.66 -15.24
C PRO A 107 -12.97 4.00 -16.56
N PRO A 108 -13.23 5.28 -16.85
CA PRO A 108 -13.88 5.68 -18.09
C PRO A 108 -13.03 5.21 -19.28
N THR A 109 -13.65 4.50 -20.22
CA THR A 109 -13.02 4.13 -21.49
C THR A 109 -12.95 5.39 -22.36
N HIS A 110 -11.80 6.05 -22.38
CA HIS A 110 -11.53 7.07 -23.39
C HIS A 110 -11.44 6.38 -24.75
N THR A 111 -12.49 6.46 -25.55
CA THR A 111 -12.44 6.14 -26.97
C THR A 111 -11.85 7.35 -27.68
N CYS A 112 -10.68 7.17 -28.30
CA CYS A 112 -10.08 8.11 -29.23
C CYS A 112 -10.82 8.01 -30.58
#